data_AF-A0A2V6U8Q1-F1
#
_entry.id   AF-A0A2V6U8Q1-F1
#
_cell.length_a   1.000
_cell.length_b   1.000
_cell.length_c   1.000
_cell.angle_alpha   90.00
_cell.angle_beta   90.00
_cell.angle_gamma   90.00
#
_symmetry.space_group_name_H-M   'P 1'
#
loop_
_entity.id
_entity.type
_entity.pdbx_description
1 polymer ?
#
loop_
_entity_poly.entity_id
_entity_poly.type
_entity_poly.pdbx_seq_one_letter_code
_entity_poly.pdbx_strand_id
1 'polypeptide(L)' 'MPSEETRRVLKLFGVAVTNLEDAIDRRVPIPEIMKWDAELADRTREVIDLVEHLRSRRIG' A
#
# COMPACT_ATOMS: atom_id res chain seq x y z
N MET A 1 -17.15 -12.04 4.71
CA MET A 1 -16.85 -10.74 4.07
C MET A 1 -15.56 -10.18 4.69
N PRO A 2 -14.66 -9.55 3.91
CA PRO A 2 -13.53 -8.84 4.49
C PRO A 2 -14.02 -7.72 5.40
N SER A 3 -13.26 -7.40 6.46
CA SER A 3 -13.60 -6.26 7.32
C SER A 3 -13.47 -4.95 6.54
N GLU A 4 -14.16 -3.90 7.00
CA GLU A 4 -14.00 -2.55 6.43
C GLU A 4 -12.53 -2.10 6.47
N GLU A 5 -11.81 -2.45 7.52
CA GLU A 5 -10.38 -2.21 7.66
C GLU A 5 -9.55 -2.93 6.58
N THR A 6 -9.82 -4.22 6.33
CA THR A 6 -9.17 -4.96 5.24
C THR A 6 -9.40 -4.28 3.89
N ARG A 7 -10.64 -3.88 3.60
CA ARG A 7 -10.96 -3.19 2.34
C ARG A 7 -10.24 -1.84 2.23
N ARG A 8 -10.17 -1.08 3.34
CA ARG A 8 -9.48 0.21 3.38
C ARG A 8 -7.99 0.06 3.09
N VAL A 9 -7.30 -0.85 3.78
CA VAL A 9 -5.85 -1.07 3.60
C VAL A 9 -5.54 -1.46 2.15
N LEU A 10 -6.26 -2.44 1.61
CA LEU A 10 -6.03 -2.90 0.24
C LEU A 10 -6.32 -1.81 -0.81
N LYS A 11 -7.36 -1.00 -0.60
CA LYS A 11 -7.66 0.13 -1.48
C LYS A 11 -6.54 1.17 -1.48
N LEU A 12 -6.06 1.57 -0.30
CA LEU A 12 -4.99 2.58 -0.18
C LEU A 12 -3.68 2.07 -0.79
N PHE A 13 -3.34 0.80 -0.58
CA PHE A 13 -2.19 0.17 -1.22
C PHE A 13 -2.30 0.22 -2.75
N GLY A 14 -3.45 -0.17 -3.31
CA GLY A 14 -3.67 -0.11 -4.76
C GLY A 14 -3.53 1.30 -5.33
N VAL A 15 -4.07 2.31 -4.64
CA VAL A 15 -3.93 3.73 -5.04
C VAL A 15 -2.47 4.19 -4.98
N ALA A 16 -1.70 3.77 -3.97
CA ALA A 16 -0.28 4.13 -3.87
C ALA A 16 0.54 3.53 -5.02
N VAL A 17 0.26 2.29 -5.41
CA VAL A 17 0.88 1.64 -6.58
C VAL A 17 0.58 2.43 -7.85
N THR A 18 -0.68 2.73 -8.13
CA THR A 18 -1.05 3.47 -9.35
C THR A 18 -0.47 4.87 -9.39
N ASN A 19 -0.37 5.56 -8.25
CA ASN A 19 0.23 6.89 -8.20
C ASN A 19 1.73 6.86 -8.52
N LEU A 20 2.46 5.87 -8.02
CA LEU A 20 3.88 5.72 -8.34
C LEU A 20 4.08 5.33 -9.80
N GLU A 21 3.28 4.39 -10.32
CA GLU A 21 3.28 4.00 -11.74
C GLU A 21 3.02 5.22 -12.65
N ASP A 22 1.96 5.98 -12.38
CA ASP A 22 1.63 7.20 -13.11
C ASP A 22 2.76 8.24 -13.06
N ALA A 23 3.41 8.40 -11.91
CA ALA A 23 4.53 9.34 -11.75
C ALA A 23 5.74 8.94 -12.60
N ILE A 24 6.06 7.64 -12.63
CA ILE A 24 7.14 7.07 -13.45
C ILE A 24 6.81 7.24 -14.94
N ASP A 25 5.59 6.87 -15.35
CA ASP A 25 5.15 6.92 -16.75
C ASP A 25 5.13 8.34 -17.30
N ARG A 26 4.69 9.30 -16.48
CA ARG A 26 4.68 10.72 -16.82
C ARG A 26 6.05 11.37 -16.72
N ARG A 27 7.08 10.65 -16.25
CA ARG A 27 8.44 11.14 -16.03
C ARG A 27 8.46 12.44 -15.21
N VAL A 28 7.65 12.48 -14.16
CA VAL A 28 7.65 13.64 -13.24
C VAL A 28 9.02 13.77 -12.55
N PRO A 29 9.36 14.92 -11.96
CA PRO A 29 10.64 15.11 -11.31
C PRO A 29 10.94 14.06 -10.23
N ILE A 30 12.22 13.67 -10.10
CA ILE A 30 12.67 12.66 -9.13
C ILE A 30 12.15 12.90 -7.70
N PRO A 31 12.16 14.14 -7.14
CA PRO A 31 11.63 14.37 -5.81
C PRO A 31 10.14 13.99 -5.66
N GLU A 32 9.35 14.12 -6.73
CA GLU A 32 7.95 13.73 -6.75
C GLU A 32 7.79 12.21 -6.85
N ILE A 33 8.63 11.54 -7.65
CA ILE A 33 8.68 10.06 -7.68
C ILE A 33 9.05 9.52 -6.29
N MET A 34 10.07 10.09 -5.63
CA MET A 34 10.50 9.68 -4.29
C MET A 34 9.41 9.84 -3.22
N LYS A 35 8.54 10.85 -3.36
CA LYS A 35 7.38 11.01 -2.49
C LYS A 35 6.42 9.83 -2.63
N TRP A 36 6.11 9.43 -3.86
CA TRP A 36 5.21 8.30 -4.12
C TRP A 36 5.82 6.96 -3.74
N ASP A 37 7.14 6.81 -3.91
CA ASP A 37 7.90 5.66 -3.44
C ASP A 37 7.81 5.50 -1.92
N ALA A 38 7.99 6.59 -1.17
CA ALA A 38 7.85 6.59 0.28
C ALA A 38 6.43 6.22 0.74
N GLU A 39 5.41 6.78 0.09
CA GLU A 39 4.00 6.44 0.37
C GLU A 39 3.72 4.95 0.09
N LEU A 40 4.21 4.40 -1.02
CA LEU A 40 4.06 2.98 -1.33
C LEU A 40 4.77 2.10 -0.30
N ALA A 41 5.97 2.50 0.15
CA ALA A 41 6.69 1.78 1.20
C ALA A 41 5.90 1.74 2.51
N ASP A 42 5.24 2.84 2.90
CA ASP A 42 4.39 2.88 4.08
C ASP A 42 3.14 2.01 3.93
N ARG A 43 2.45 2.06 2.79
CA ARG A 43 1.29 1.17 2.53
C ARG A 43 1.68 -0.30 2.45
N THR A 44 2.88 -0.61 1.99
CA THR A 44 3.40 -1.99 1.99
C THR A 44 3.54 -2.53 3.42
N ARG A 45 4.03 -1.72 4.36
CA ARG A 45 4.11 -2.11 5.78
C ARG A 45 2.73 -2.40 6.36
N GLU A 46 1.74 -1.55 6.08
CA GLU A 46 0.35 -1.76 6.53
C GLU A 46 -0.26 -3.08 6.00
N VAL A 47 0.04 -3.45 4.74
CA VAL A 47 -0.40 -4.73 4.17
C VAL A 47 0.29 -5.91 4.84
N ILE A 48 1.59 -5.81 5.14
CA ILE A 48 2.33 -6.84 5.87
C ILE A 48 1.70 -7.03 7.26
N ASP A 49 1.46 -5.95 8.00
CA ASP A 49 0.84 -5.99 9.33
C ASP A 49 -0.55 -6.64 9.30
N LEU A 50 -1.36 -6.30 8.28
CA LEU A 50 -2.66 -6.95 8.06
C LEU A 50 -2.51 -8.46 7.86
N VAL A 51 -1.55 -8.89 7.03
CA VAL A 51 -1.31 -10.32 6.77
C VAL A 51 -0.86 -11.04 8.04
N GLU A 52 0.05 -10.45 8.82
CA GLU A 52 0.49 -11.02 10.09
C GLU A 52 -0.65 -11.10 11.12
N HIS A 53 -1.51 -10.08 11.19
CA HIS A 53 -2.71 -10.11 12.01
C HIS A 53 -3.67 -11.24 11.58
N LEU A 54 -3.88 -11.44 10.28
CA LEU A 54 -4.72 -12.54 9.79
C LEU A 54 -4.11 -13.92 10.08
N ARG A 55 -2.78 -14.05 10.01
CA ARG A 55 -2.07 -15.30 10.35
C ARG A 55 -2.16 -15.62 11.83
N SER A 56 -2.02 -14.64 12.72
CA SER A 56 -2.11 -14.88 14.17
C SER A 56 -3.48 -15.41 14.57
N ARG A 57 -4.56 -14.97 13.90
CA ARG A 57 -5.91 -15.50 14.07
C ARG A 57 -6.10 -16.96 13.64
N ARG A 58 -5.17 -17.54 12.88
CA ARG A 58 -5.22 -18.96 12.45
C ARG A 58 -4.64 -19.90 13.52
N ILE A 59 -3.88 -19.38 14.48
CA ILE A 59 -3.20 -20.15 15.53
C ILE A 59 -3.93 -19.99 16.89
N GLY A 60 -5.06 -19.29 16.92
CA GLY A 60 -5.96 -19.16 18.07
C GLY A 60 -7.17 -20.06 17.98
#